data_AF-A0A0G1PKX7-F1
#
_entry.id   AF-A0A0G1PKX7-F1
#
_cell.length_a   1.000
_cell.length_b   1.000
_cell.length_c   1.000
_cell.angle_alpha   90.00
_cell.angle_beta   90.00
_cell.angle_gamma   90.00
#
_symmetry.space_group_name_H-M   'P 1'
#
loop_
_entity.id
_entity.type
_entity.pdbx_description
1 polymer ?
#
loop_
_entity_poly.entity_id
_entity_poly.type
_entity_poly.pdbx_seq_one_letter_code
_entity_poly.pdbx_strand_id
1 'polypeptide(L)'
;MTAKAPSISIKGVLESMVSVLPTATQQNKLPLLERSLEDLNTGEFFAFEAVEGKIEELEAKLKAEKVRLQMASLGYPQLDYSFLTWQKKESKMPAFMVLTLDSNEFSIIVEPNTSRAMDIENDVIWSIEPDLPEAVQWQYENSILAIARLSNRDYDDEEISVTAQFQGVMPSEVRTEVRRVLEAEIFDDIFVICEAPKWVVNKTGRTSLRDPLVVGWDEETDQMFLIASFDPTTLEKYVQDQFAL
;
A
#
# COMPACT_ATOMS: atom_id res chain seq x y z
N MET A 1 4.15 27.45 38.11
CA MET A 1 5.15 27.11 37.08
C MET A 1 4.65 25.90 36.32
N THR A 2 4.01 26.11 35.18
CA THR A 2 3.50 25.02 34.33
C THR A 2 4.65 24.51 33.47
N ALA A 3 5.05 23.25 33.69
CA ALA A 3 6.05 22.58 32.88
C ALA A 3 5.55 22.50 31.43
N LYS A 4 6.33 23.09 30.52
CA LYS A 4 6.07 23.03 29.09
C LYS A 4 6.30 21.58 28.66
N ALA A 5 5.25 20.90 28.20
CA ALA A 5 5.37 19.54 27.68
C ALA A 5 6.41 19.52 26.55
N PRO A 6 7.29 18.52 26.50
CA PRO A 6 8.29 18.42 25.45
C PRO A 6 7.59 18.38 24.09
N SER A 7 7.96 19.30 23.19
CA SER A 7 7.48 19.29 21.81
C SER A 7 8.03 18.04 21.14
N ILE A 8 7.17 17.05 20.97
CA ILE A 8 7.48 15.85 20.21
C ILE A 8 7.73 16.29 18.77
N SER A 9 8.96 16.18 18.29
CA SER A 9 9.27 16.49 16.90
C SER A 9 8.70 15.36 16.04
N ILE A 10 7.99 15.73 14.96
CA ILE A 10 7.40 14.77 14.00
C ILE A 10 8.47 13.79 13.49
N LYS A 11 9.70 14.29 13.30
CA LYS A 11 10.86 13.49 12.91
C LYS A 11 11.18 12.37 13.92
N GLY A 12 11.13 12.66 15.23
CA GLY A 12 11.39 11.67 16.28
C GLY A 12 10.30 10.63 16.46
N VAL A 13 9.05 10.94 16.07
CA VAL A 13 7.95 9.95 16.04
C VAL A 13 8.12 9.02 14.85
N LEU A 14 8.41 9.58 13.67
CA LEU A 14 8.60 8.82 12.44
C LEU A 14 9.84 7.90 12.51
N GLU A 15 10.96 8.37 13.07
CA GLU A 15 12.15 7.56 13.33
C GLU A 15 11.91 6.41 14.34
N SER A 16 10.92 6.55 15.24
CA SER A 16 10.56 5.51 16.22
C SER A 16 9.62 4.43 15.67
N MET A 17 9.06 4.62 14.46
CA MET A 17 8.06 3.74 13.86
C MET A 17 8.64 2.72 12.87
N VAL A 18 9.96 2.67 12.65
CA VAL A 18 10.57 1.76 11.68
C VAL A 18 11.65 0.88 12.33
N SER A 19 11.40 -0.43 12.33
CA SER A 19 12.44 -1.43 12.49
C SER A 19 12.95 -1.84 11.11
N VAL A 20 14.26 -1.67 10.89
CA VAL A 20 15.07 -2.18 9.77
C VAL A 20 15.06 -1.34 8.49
N LEU A 21 16.18 -0.64 8.27
CA LEU A 21 16.59 -0.04 6.99
C LEU A 21 17.07 -1.14 6.02
N PRO A 22 16.78 -1.07 4.71
CA PRO A 22 17.42 -1.93 3.73
C PRO A 22 18.84 -1.43 3.44
N THR A 23 19.83 -2.22 3.88
CA THR A 23 21.26 -1.96 3.65
C THR A 23 21.65 -2.20 2.19
N ALA A 24 22.71 -1.52 1.73
CA ALA A 24 23.32 -1.52 0.39
C ALA A 24 23.82 -2.89 -0.18
N THR A 25 23.25 -4.02 0.24
CA THR A 25 23.65 -5.38 -0.12
C THR A 25 22.92 -5.92 -1.38
N GLN A 26 22.17 -5.09 -2.11
CA GLN A 26 21.23 -5.60 -3.13
C GLN A 26 21.85 -5.93 -4.50
N GLN A 27 22.97 -5.32 -4.90
CA GLN A 27 23.55 -5.58 -6.25
C GLN A 27 24.07 -7.01 -6.44
N ASN A 28 24.29 -7.78 -5.37
CA ASN A 28 24.70 -9.17 -5.43
C ASN A 28 23.53 -10.18 -5.33
N LYS A 29 22.27 -9.73 -5.23
CA LYS A 29 21.13 -10.65 -5.06
C LYS A 29 20.80 -11.46 -6.31
N LEU A 30 20.80 -10.84 -7.49
CA LEU A 30 20.41 -11.52 -8.74
C LEU A 30 21.30 -12.73 -9.07
N PRO A 31 22.65 -12.62 -9.08
CA PRO A 31 23.52 -13.75 -9.38
C PRO A 31 23.46 -14.86 -8.32
N LEU A 32 23.09 -14.52 -7.07
CA LEU A 32 22.89 -15.49 -6.00
C LEU A 32 21.58 -16.26 -6.16
N LEU A 33 20.50 -15.59 -6.58
CA LEU A 33 19.22 -16.24 -6.88
C LEU A 33 19.33 -17.15 -8.11
N GLU A 34 20.01 -16.69 -9.18
CA GLU A 34 20.25 -17.50 -10.38
C GLU A 34 21.04 -18.77 -10.06
N ARG A 35 22.12 -18.67 -9.28
CA ARG A 35 22.88 -19.85 -8.82
C ARG A 35 22.04 -20.77 -7.93
N SER A 36 21.28 -20.22 -7.00
CA SER A 36 20.43 -21.04 -6.12
C SER A 36 19.38 -21.84 -6.90
N LEU A 37 18.84 -21.25 -7.97
CA LEU A 37 17.90 -21.93 -8.87
C LEU A 37 18.61 -23.03 -9.69
N GLU A 38 19.81 -22.74 -10.21
CA GLU A 38 20.63 -23.68 -10.97
C GLU A 38 21.04 -24.90 -10.11
N ASP A 39 21.44 -24.67 -8.86
CA ASP A 39 21.81 -25.72 -7.89
C ASP A 39 20.62 -26.64 -7.55
N LEU A 40 19.40 -26.09 -7.46
CA LEU A 40 18.18 -26.88 -7.22
C LEU A 40 17.73 -27.66 -8.46
N ASN A 41 17.86 -27.08 -9.64
CA ASN A 41 17.49 -27.72 -10.91
C ASN A 41 18.47 -28.83 -11.34
N THR A 42 19.73 -28.76 -10.92
CA THR A 42 20.76 -29.77 -11.24
C THR A 42 20.71 -31.01 -10.35
N GLY A 43 19.87 -31.02 -9.31
CA GLY A 43 19.59 -32.21 -8.50
C GLY A 43 20.67 -32.59 -7.49
N GLU A 44 21.57 -31.66 -7.11
CA GLU A 44 22.51 -31.87 -6.01
C GLU A 44 21.81 -31.92 -4.63
N PHE A 45 20.53 -31.56 -4.55
CA PHE A 45 19.67 -31.76 -3.38
C PHE A 45 18.75 -32.96 -3.57
N PHE A 46 18.83 -33.93 -2.65
CA PHE A 46 17.99 -35.14 -2.66
C PHE A 46 16.49 -34.80 -2.58
N ALA A 47 15.73 -35.42 -3.50
CA ALA A 47 14.29 -35.25 -3.67
C ALA A 47 13.49 -35.53 -2.40
N PHE A 48 12.85 -34.48 -1.88
CA PHE A 48 11.68 -34.55 -1.01
C PHE A 48 10.72 -33.44 -1.47
N GLU A 49 9.42 -33.67 -1.33
CA GLU A 49 8.29 -32.83 -1.80
C GLU A 49 8.37 -31.32 -1.47
N ALA A 50 9.32 -30.89 -0.64
CA ALA A 50 9.60 -29.48 -0.34
C ALA A 50 10.53 -28.76 -1.34
N VAL A 51 11.02 -29.43 -2.39
CA VAL A 51 11.91 -28.82 -3.39
C VAL A 51 11.12 -28.08 -4.49
N GLU A 52 10.00 -28.64 -4.95
CA GLU A 52 9.19 -28.04 -6.02
C GLU A 52 8.62 -26.67 -5.61
N GLY A 53 8.01 -26.57 -4.42
CA GLY A 53 7.52 -25.28 -3.91
C GLY A 53 8.63 -24.25 -3.66
N LYS A 54 9.86 -24.68 -3.38
CA LYS A 54 11.02 -23.77 -3.28
C LYS A 54 11.49 -23.27 -4.64
N ILE A 55 11.38 -24.08 -5.68
CA ILE A 55 11.71 -23.66 -7.05
C ILE A 55 10.72 -22.59 -7.47
N GLU A 56 9.41 -22.81 -7.32
CA GLU A 56 8.38 -21.82 -7.65
C GLU A 56 8.59 -20.50 -6.87
N GLU A 57 8.88 -20.58 -5.57
CA GLU A 57 9.18 -19.39 -4.75
C GLU A 57 10.43 -18.65 -5.24
N LEU A 58 11.48 -19.37 -5.65
CA LEU A 58 12.71 -18.77 -6.18
C LEU A 58 12.52 -18.17 -7.57
N GLU A 59 11.73 -18.81 -8.43
CA GLU A 59 11.36 -18.27 -9.75
C GLU A 59 10.57 -16.98 -9.61
N ALA A 60 9.59 -16.95 -8.71
CA ALA A 60 8.82 -15.74 -8.39
C ALA A 60 9.75 -14.62 -7.87
N LYS A 61 10.66 -14.93 -6.93
CA LYS A 61 11.65 -13.97 -6.43
C LYS A 61 12.60 -13.46 -7.51
N LEU A 62 13.05 -14.34 -8.41
CA LEU A 62 13.90 -13.98 -9.53
C LEU A 62 13.16 -13.04 -10.49
N LYS A 63 11.91 -13.35 -10.81
CA LYS A 63 11.05 -12.53 -11.68
C LYS A 63 10.84 -11.14 -11.07
N ALA A 64 10.43 -11.08 -9.80
CA ALA A 64 10.27 -9.83 -9.05
C ALA A 64 11.55 -8.98 -9.02
N GLU A 65 12.72 -9.60 -8.83
CA GLU A 65 13.99 -8.87 -8.84
C GLU A 65 14.37 -8.36 -10.24
N LYS A 66 14.05 -9.11 -11.30
CA LYS A 66 14.25 -8.66 -12.69
C LYS A 66 13.38 -7.46 -13.03
N VAL A 67 12.08 -7.52 -12.70
CA VAL A 67 11.14 -6.40 -12.91
C VAL A 67 11.61 -5.18 -12.13
N ARG A 68 11.97 -5.34 -10.86
CA ARG A 68 12.52 -4.26 -10.02
C ARG A 68 13.73 -3.57 -10.66
N LEU A 69 14.72 -4.33 -11.14
CA LEU A 69 15.92 -3.77 -11.78
C LEU A 69 15.59 -3.10 -13.12
N GLN A 70 14.66 -3.65 -13.89
CA GLN A 70 14.16 -3.05 -15.12
C GLN A 70 13.50 -1.69 -14.83
N MET A 71 12.57 -1.62 -13.88
CA MET A 71 11.89 -0.38 -13.50
C MET A 71 12.86 0.66 -12.94
N ALA A 72 13.81 0.24 -12.11
CA ALA A 72 14.87 1.12 -11.62
C ALA A 72 15.71 1.71 -12.78
N SER A 73 16.00 0.92 -13.81
CA SER A 73 16.72 1.40 -15.01
C SER A 73 15.91 2.42 -15.84
N LEU A 74 14.58 2.34 -15.77
CA LEU A 74 13.65 3.31 -16.36
C LEU A 74 13.43 4.55 -15.48
N GLY A 75 13.99 4.57 -14.27
CA GLY A 75 13.89 5.67 -13.32
C GLY A 75 12.68 5.62 -12.39
N TYR A 76 12.01 4.47 -12.27
CA TYR A 76 10.88 4.28 -11.37
C TYR A 76 11.33 3.45 -10.15
N PRO A 77 11.61 4.10 -9.00
CA PRO A 77 12.03 3.39 -7.80
C PRO A 77 10.87 2.55 -7.25
N GLN A 78 11.19 1.41 -6.64
CA GLN A 78 10.18 0.56 -6.02
C GLN A 78 9.69 1.22 -4.74
N LEU A 79 8.38 1.24 -4.53
CA LEU A 79 7.75 1.74 -3.33
C LEU A 79 7.19 0.56 -2.52
N ASP A 80 7.65 0.38 -1.28
CA ASP A 80 7.05 -0.59 -0.38
C ASP A 80 5.68 -0.08 0.09
N TYR A 81 4.60 -0.79 -0.25
CA TYR A 81 3.22 -0.40 0.05
C TYR A 81 2.76 -0.76 1.48
N SER A 82 3.64 -1.31 2.33
CA SER A 82 3.33 -1.62 3.73
C SER A 82 2.92 -0.41 4.57
N PHE A 83 3.27 0.82 4.15
CA PHE A 83 2.82 2.05 4.81
C PHE A 83 1.30 2.26 4.74
N LEU A 84 0.59 1.58 3.82
CA LEU A 84 -0.88 1.64 3.73
C LEU A 84 -1.56 1.03 4.96
N THR A 85 -0.85 0.19 5.72
CA THR A 85 -1.31 -0.33 7.03
C THR A 85 -1.38 0.74 8.11
N TRP A 86 -0.80 1.92 7.88
CA TRP A 86 -0.74 2.97 8.88
C TRP A 86 -2.14 3.52 9.17
N GLN A 87 -2.42 3.67 10.45
CA GLN A 87 -3.70 4.17 10.94
C GLN A 87 -3.51 5.49 11.66
N LYS A 88 -4.53 6.34 11.56
CA LYS A 88 -4.64 7.54 12.39
C LYS A 88 -4.83 7.12 13.84
N LYS A 89 -3.96 7.64 14.72
CA LYS A 89 -3.93 7.25 16.13
C LYS A 89 -5.28 7.41 16.85
N GLU A 90 -6.00 8.48 16.52
CA GLU A 90 -7.27 8.84 17.17
C GLU A 90 -8.46 8.04 16.62
N SER A 91 -8.61 7.96 15.31
CA SER A 91 -9.79 7.35 14.67
C SER A 91 -9.63 5.88 14.31
N LYS A 92 -8.40 5.35 14.33
CA LYS A 92 -8.05 3.99 13.83
C LYS A 92 -8.41 3.76 12.36
N MET A 93 -8.69 4.82 11.63
CA MET A 93 -8.97 4.80 10.20
C MET A 93 -7.65 4.86 9.42
N PRO A 94 -7.65 4.45 8.13
CA PRO A 94 -6.45 4.49 7.30
C PRO A 94 -5.83 5.89 7.26
N ALA A 95 -4.50 5.94 7.29
CA ALA A 95 -3.76 7.20 7.12
C ALA A 95 -3.72 7.62 5.64
N PHE A 96 -3.78 6.66 4.74
CA PHE A 96 -3.75 6.87 3.29
C PHE A 96 -5.00 6.32 2.63
N MET A 97 -5.31 6.84 1.44
CA MET A 97 -6.31 6.29 0.53
C MET A 97 -5.67 6.08 -0.83
N VAL A 98 -6.09 5.03 -1.54
CA VAL A 98 -5.62 4.68 -2.88
C VAL A 98 -6.77 4.93 -3.86
N LEU A 99 -6.51 5.65 -4.94
CA LEU A 99 -7.49 6.02 -5.95
C LEU A 99 -7.03 5.54 -7.32
N THR A 100 -7.97 5.30 -8.22
CA THR A 100 -7.67 5.04 -9.64
C THR A 100 -7.69 6.35 -10.43
N LEU A 101 -7.21 6.34 -11.66
CA LEU A 101 -7.29 7.52 -12.53
C LEU A 101 -8.74 7.89 -12.89
N ASP A 102 -9.65 6.92 -12.86
CA ASP A 102 -11.06 7.07 -13.24
C ASP A 102 -11.99 7.40 -12.06
N SER A 103 -11.57 7.08 -10.83
CA SER A 103 -12.34 7.37 -9.61
C SER A 103 -11.60 8.34 -8.69
N ASN A 104 -12.30 9.38 -8.27
CA ASN A 104 -11.81 10.29 -7.25
C ASN A 104 -12.36 9.95 -5.84
N GLU A 105 -13.01 8.81 -5.68
CA GLU A 105 -13.60 8.35 -4.43
C GLU A 105 -12.97 7.03 -4.00
N PHE A 106 -12.64 6.96 -2.71
CA PHE A 106 -12.22 5.77 -2.00
C PHE A 106 -13.23 5.47 -0.90
N SER A 107 -13.67 4.22 -0.80
CA SER A 107 -14.58 3.76 0.22
C SER A 107 -14.12 2.42 0.79
N ILE A 108 -14.30 2.24 2.10
CA ILE A 108 -14.27 0.94 2.75
C ILE A 108 -15.68 0.70 3.29
N ILE A 109 -16.33 -0.34 2.79
CA ILE A 109 -17.67 -0.75 3.19
C ILE A 109 -17.53 -2.01 4.01
N VAL A 110 -18.12 -2.00 5.20
CA VAL A 110 -18.15 -3.16 6.09
C VAL A 110 -19.59 -3.50 6.37
N GLU A 111 -19.97 -4.71 5.97
CA GLU A 111 -21.30 -5.25 6.24
C GLU A 111 -21.34 -5.90 7.63
N PRO A 112 -22.48 -5.79 8.33
CA PRO A 112 -22.65 -6.37 9.64
C PRO A 112 -22.72 -7.89 9.57
N ASN A 113 -21.97 -8.57 10.44
CA ASN A 113 -22.05 -10.01 10.55
C ASN A 113 -23.33 -10.41 11.31
N THR A 114 -24.30 -10.97 10.59
CA THR A 114 -25.58 -11.44 11.16
C THR A 114 -25.45 -12.73 11.99
N SER A 115 -24.29 -13.39 11.96
CA SER A 115 -24.05 -14.60 12.73
C SER A 115 -23.69 -14.27 14.19
N ARG A 116 -24.58 -14.62 15.12
CA ARG A 116 -24.37 -14.50 16.58
C ARG A 116 -23.19 -15.31 17.15
N ALA A 117 -22.46 -16.04 16.31
CA ALA A 117 -21.26 -16.76 16.70
C ALA A 117 -20.08 -15.78 16.66
N MET A 118 -19.62 -15.38 17.84
CA MET A 118 -18.57 -14.37 18.03
C MET A 118 -17.22 -14.82 17.44
N ASP A 119 -16.94 -14.47 16.19
CA ASP A 119 -15.57 -14.35 15.71
C ASP A 119 -15.44 -13.22 14.67
N ILE A 120 -15.36 -12.00 15.17
CA ILE A 120 -15.20 -10.78 14.35
C ILE A 120 -13.88 -10.81 13.57
N GLU A 121 -12.93 -11.67 13.93
CA GLU A 121 -11.66 -11.78 13.19
C GLU A 121 -11.78 -12.62 11.93
N ASN A 122 -12.80 -13.50 11.82
CA ASN A 122 -12.90 -14.46 10.71
C ASN A 122 -14.11 -14.25 9.78
N ASP A 123 -15.15 -13.54 10.19
CA ASP A 123 -16.42 -13.43 9.44
C ASP A 123 -16.85 -11.96 9.17
N VAL A 124 -15.91 -11.09 8.79
CA VAL A 124 -16.25 -9.72 8.35
C VAL A 124 -16.40 -9.70 6.84
N ILE A 125 -17.60 -9.37 6.36
CA ILE A 125 -17.83 -9.08 4.94
C ILE A 125 -17.49 -7.62 4.71
N TRP A 126 -16.58 -7.37 3.78
CA TRP A 126 -16.13 -6.03 3.45
C TRP A 126 -15.85 -5.90 1.96
N SER A 127 -15.88 -4.67 1.47
CA SER A 127 -15.45 -4.30 0.13
C SER A 127 -14.71 -2.97 0.18
N ILE A 128 -13.82 -2.78 -0.81
CA ILE A 128 -13.12 -1.52 -1.03
C ILE A 128 -13.50 -1.01 -2.42
N GLU A 129 -13.80 0.27 -2.53
CA GLU A 129 -13.89 0.97 -3.82
C GLU A 129 -12.81 2.06 -3.87
N PRO A 130 -12.10 2.26 -4.99
CA PRO A 130 -12.17 1.50 -6.23
C PRO A 130 -11.66 0.07 -6.04
N ASP A 131 -11.86 -0.78 -7.05
CA ASP A 131 -11.27 -2.12 -7.06
C ASP A 131 -9.74 -1.99 -7.06
N LEU A 132 -9.09 -2.66 -6.12
CA LEU A 132 -7.63 -2.60 -5.91
C LEU A 132 -7.04 -4.01 -5.99
N PRO A 133 -5.76 -4.17 -6.33
CA PRO A 133 -5.08 -5.46 -6.24
C PRO A 133 -5.17 -6.05 -4.83
N GLU A 134 -5.32 -7.37 -4.71
CA GLU A 134 -5.54 -8.05 -3.42
C GLU A 134 -4.43 -7.73 -2.40
N ALA A 135 -3.17 -7.71 -2.85
CA ALA A 135 -2.01 -7.35 -2.02
C ALA A 135 -2.12 -5.94 -1.40
N VAL A 136 -2.73 -5.00 -2.11
CA VAL A 136 -3.01 -3.63 -1.65
C VAL A 136 -4.21 -3.62 -0.71
N GLN A 137 -5.28 -4.35 -1.03
CA GLN A 137 -6.47 -4.45 -0.17
C GLN A 137 -6.12 -4.98 1.22
N TRP A 138 -5.28 -6.01 1.31
CA TRP A 138 -4.86 -6.61 2.59
C TRP A 138 -4.14 -5.62 3.51
N GLN A 139 -3.54 -4.55 2.99
CA GLN A 139 -2.94 -3.52 3.85
C GLN A 139 -4.00 -2.77 4.68
N TYR A 140 -5.26 -2.78 4.26
CA TYR A 140 -6.36 -2.14 4.97
C TYR A 140 -7.02 -3.02 6.03
N GLU A 141 -6.59 -4.28 6.20
CA GLU A 141 -7.20 -5.26 7.11
C GLU A 141 -7.40 -4.69 8.53
N ASN A 142 -6.37 -4.09 9.11
CA ASN A 142 -6.46 -3.50 10.45
C ASN A 142 -7.52 -2.39 10.55
N SER A 143 -7.73 -1.64 9.46
CA SER A 143 -8.72 -0.57 9.39
C SER A 143 -10.11 -1.12 9.19
N ILE A 144 -10.26 -2.16 8.36
CA ILE A 144 -11.50 -2.91 8.19
C ILE A 144 -11.97 -3.49 9.54
N LEU A 145 -11.08 -4.17 10.27
CA LEU A 145 -11.37 -4.71 11.59
C LEU A 145 -11.74 -3.60 12.59
N ALA A 146 -11.12 -2.42 12.50
CA ALA A 146 -11.48 -1.29 13.34
C ALA A 146 -12.89 -0.75 13.01
N ILE A 147 -13.24 -0.67 11.73
CA ILE A 147 -14.58 -0.26 11.26
C ILE A 147 -15.64 -1.31 11.68
N ALA A 148 -15.35 -2.60 11.53
CA ALA A 148 -16.24 -3.69 11.97
C ALA A 148 -16.53 -3.60 13.49
N ARG A 149 -15.50 -3.36 14.30
CA ARG A 149 -15.66 -3.16 15.75
C ARG A 149 -16.49 -1.92 16.09
N LEU A 150 -16.44 -0.87 15.26
CA LEU A 150 -17.29 0.31 15.43
C LEU A 150 -18.75 0.00 15.06
N SER A 151 -18.99 -0.75 13.99
CA SER A 151 -20.35 -1.19 13.58
C SER A 151 -21.05 -1.96 14.70
N ASN A 152 -20.39 -3.00 15.23
CA ASN A 152 -20.97 -3.85 16.27
C ASN A 152 -21.22 -3.12 17.60
N ARG A 153 -20.47 -2.05 17.90
CA ARG A 153 -20.57 -1.34 19.19
C ARG A 153 -21.54 -0.16 19.16
N ASP A 154 -21.47 0.63 18.10
CA ASP A 154 -22.05 1.98 18.07
C ASP A 154 -23.24 2.09 17.09
N TYR A 155 -23.46 1.09 16.22
CA TYR A 155 -24.43 1.17 15.12
C TYR A 155 -25.33 -0.06 14.96
N ASP A 156 -25.59 -0.83 16.02
CA ASP A 156 -26.58 -1.92 16.06
C ASP A 156 -26.50 -2.91 14.87
N ASP A 157 -25.28 -3.29 14.45
CA ASP A 157 -25.06 -4.18 13.31
C ASP A 157 -25.65 -3.60 12.00
N GLU A 158 -25.51 -2.30 11.76
CA GLU A 158 -25.77 -1.67 10.45
C GLU A 158 -24.50 -1.64 9.57
N GLU A 159 -24.69 -1.61 8.25
CA GLU A 159 -23.63 -1.37 7.27
C GLU A 159 -22.97 -0.01 7.52
N ILE A 160 -21.63 -0.02 7.62
CA ILE A 160 -20.83 1.19 7.75
C ILE A 160 -19.94 1.33 6.54
N SER A 161 -20.09 2.45 5.85
CA SER A 161 -19.15 2.91 4.85
C SER A 161 -18.34 4.09 5.37
N VAL A 162 -17.03 4.04 5.13
CA VAL A 162 -16.12 5.14 5.38
C VAL A 162 -15.59 5.62 4.04
N THR A 163 -15.91 6.86 3.67
CA THR A 163 -15.62 7.43 2.35
C THR A 163 -14.68 8.62 2.44
N ALA A 164 -13.78 8.70 1.47
CA ALA A 164 -12.92 9.85 1.22
C ALA A 164 -12.85 10.12 -0.29
N GLN A 165 -12.75 11.39 -0.65
CA GLN A 165 -12.69 11.87 -2.03
C GLN A 165 -11.49 12.80 -2.23
N PHE A 166 -10.81 12.69 -3.36
CA PHE A 166 -9.80 13.65 -3.76
C PHE A 166 -10.43 14.78 -4.59
N GLN A 167 -10.13 16.03 -4.23
CA GLN A 167 -10.58 17.22 -4.97
C GLN A 167 -9.43 18.01 -5.61
N GLY A 168 -8.21 17.49 -5.54
CA GLY A 168 -7.07 18.12 -6.19
C GLY A 168 -7.10 17.96 -7.70
N VAL A 169 -6.33 18.81 -8.38
CA VAL A 169 -6.11 18.70 -9.83
C VAL A 169 -4.66 18.30 -10.05
N MET A 170 -4.44 17.20 -10.77
CA MET A 170 -3.11 16.76 -11.15
C MET A 170 -2.42 17.80 -12.06
N PRO A 171 -1.22 18.30 -11.69
CA PRO A 171 -0.44 19.23 -12.51
C PRO A 171 -0.15 18.70 -13.92
N SER A 172 0.08 19.62 -14.86
CA SER A 172 0.33 19.28 -16.26
C SER A 172 1.55 18.39 -16.47
N GLU A 173 2.59 18.61 -15.69
CA GLU A 173 3.85 17.89 -15.75
C GLU A 173 3.64 16.42 -15.37
N VAL A 174 2.98 16.18 -14.24
CA VAL A 174 2.65 14.83 -13.76
C VAL A 174 1.69 14.13 -14.72
N ARG A 175 0.68 14.83 -15.22
CA ARG A 175 -0.26 14.26 -16.20
C ARG A 175 0.45 13.83 -17.49
N THR A 176 1.45 14.59 -17.92
CA THR A 176 2.25 14.26 -19.10
C THR A 176 3.06 13.00 -18.86
N GLU A 177 3.65 12.87 -17.67
CA GLU A 177 4.40 11.68 -17.27
C GLU A 177 3.51 10.43 -17.18
N VAL A 178 2.35 10.54 -16.51
CA VAL A 178 1.35 9.46 -16.43
C VAL A 178 0.90 9.04 -17.84
N ARG A 179 0.65 9.99 -18.73
CA ARG A 179 0.28 9.67 -20.11
C ARG A 179 1.40 8.92 -20.83
N ARG A 180 2.66 9.35 -20.68
CA ARG A 180 3.82 8.69 -21.29
C ARG A 180 3.93 7.23 -20.84
N VAL A 181 3.72 7.00 -19.55
CA VAL A 181 3.76 5.67 -18.94
C VAL A 181 2.62 4.78 -19.45
N LEU A 182 1.39 5.31 -19.53
CA LEU A 182 0.24 4.62 -20.10
C LEU A 182 0.44 4.25 -21.57
N GLU A 183 0.92 5.20 -22.38
CA GLU A 183 1.19 4.97 -23.81
C GLU A 183 2.30 3.95 -24.06
N ALA A 184 3.20 3.78 -23.09
CA ALA A 184 4.29 2.81 -23.15
C ALA A 184 3.93 1.45 -22.55
N GLU A 185 2.71 1.28 -22.02
CA GLU A 185 2.21 0.03 -21.41
C GLU A 185 3.20 -0.54 -20.38
N ILE A 186 3.77 0.33 -19.54
CA ILE A 186 4.81 -0.05 -18.57
C ILE A 186 4.20 -0.70 -17.31
N PHE A 187 3.00 -0.26 -16.90
CA PHE A 187 2.29 -0.77 -15.72
C PHE A 187 0.90 -1.24 -16.13
N ASP A 188 0.39 -2.25 -15.42
CA ASP A 188 -0.96 -2.78 -15.60
C ASP A 188 -1.99 -1.76 -15.10
N ASP A 189 -1.73 -1.21 -13.92
CA ASP A 189 -2.57 -0.20 -13.28
C ASP A 189 -1.75 1.00 -12.79
N ILE A 190 -2.43 2.15 -12.70
CA ILE A 190 -1.88 3.38 -12.12
C ILE A 190 -2.81 3.87 -11.03
N PHE A 191 -2.24 4.02 -9.84
CA PHE A 191 -2.94 4.50 -8.66
C PHE A 191 -2.42 5.86 -8.20
N VAL A 192 -3.28 6.55 -7.48
CA VAL A 192 -3.06 7.87 -6.88
C VAL A 192 -3.23 7.71 -5.38
N ILE A 193 -2.15 7.81 -4.62
CA ILE A 193 -2.13 7.64 -3.16
C ILE A 193 -2.06 9.00 -2.50
N CYS A 194 -3.04 9.30 -1.66
CA CYS A 194 -3.11 10.58 -0.92
C CYS A 194 -3.20 10.32 0.58
N GLU A 195 -2.70 11.25 1.40
CA GLU A 195 -3.06 11.32 2.81
C GLU A 195 -4.58 11.46 2.94
N ALA A 196 -5.20 10.54 3.67
CA ALA A 196 -6.65 10.59 3.87
C ALA A 196 -7.00 11.88 4.65
N PRO A 197 -8.13 12.54 4.37
CA PRO A 197 -8.62 13.65 5.19
C PRO A 197 -9.02 13.17 6.59
N LYS A 198 -9.49 14.09 7.46
CA LYS A 198 -10.21 13.66 8.67
C LYS A 198 -11.46 12.90 8.24
N TRP A 199 -11.48 11.60 8.52
CA TRP A 199 -12.63 10.74 8.26
C TRP A 199 -13.84 11.25 9.04
N VAL A 200 -14.95 11.45 8.34
CA VAL A 200 -16.24 11.67 8.96
C VAL A 200 -17.06 10.41 8.68
N VAL A 201 -17.44 9.69 9.74
CA VAL A 201 -18.34 8.54 9.64
C VAL A 201 -19.72 9.10 9.28
N ASN A 202 -20.04 9.14 7.99
CA ASN A 202 -21.25 9.74 7.43
C ASN A 202 -21.71 8.89 6.23
N LYS A 203 -23.04 8.78 6.04
CA LYS A 203 -23.70 8.21 4.83
C LYS A 203 -23.37 8.91 3.50
N THR A 204 -22.43 9.86 3.47
CA THR A 204 -21.84 10.47 2.26
C THR A 204 -20.66 11.35 2.69
N GLY A 205 -19.48 11.10 2.12
CA GLY A 205 -18.25 11.83 2.41
C GLY A 205 -17.92 12.90 1.36
N ARG A 206 -17.24 13.97 1.79
CA ARG A 206 -16.58 14.97 0.94
C ARG A 206 -15.30 15.44 1.62
N THR A 207 -14.27 15.80 0.84
CA THR A 207 -12.95 16.23 1.36
C THR A 207 -12.41 17.42 0.59
N SER A 208 -11.49 18.16 1.21
CA SER A 208 -10.97 19.45 0.75
C SER A 208 -9.44 19.50 0.62
N LEU A 209 -8.75 18.35 0.63
CA LEU A 209 -7.29 18.29 0.60
C LEU A 209 -6.80 17.88 -0.79
N ARG A 210 -5.75 18.56 -1.24
CA ARG A 210 -4.79 18.04 -2.22
C ARG A 210 -3.81 17.16 -1.39
N ASP A 211 -3.28 16.04 -1.86
CA ASP A 211 -2.05 15.94 -2.67
C ASP A 211 -1.72 14.43 -2.86
N PRO A 212 -1.19 13.95 -4.02
CA PRO A 212 -0.83 12.54 -4.18
C PRO A 212 0.60 12.20 -4.60
N LEU A 213 1.00 11.01 -4.16
CA LEU A 213 1.95 10.13 -4.85
C LEU A 213 1.21 9.42 -6.01
N VAL A 214 1.82 9.37 -7.19
CA VAL A 214 1.32 8.60 -8.33
C VAL A 214 2.21 7.39 -8.51
N VAL A 215 1.59 6.21 -8.47
CA VAL A 215 2.29 4.93 -8.46
C VAL A 215 1.78 4.03 -9.59
N GLY A 216 2.68 3.24 -10.16
CA GLY A 216 2.36 2.15 -11.07
C GLY A 216 2.36 0.82 -10.32
N TRP A 217 1.51 -0.10 -10.77
CA TRP A 217 1.41 -1.46 -10.24
C TRP A 217 1.75 -2.49 -11.32
N ASP A 218 2.53 -3.49 -10.93
CA ASP A 218 2.85 -4.67 -11.74
C ASP A 218 2.15 -5.88 -11.11
N GLU A 219 1.08 -6.36 -11.76
CA GLU A 219 0.26 -7.49 -11.28
C GLU A 219 1.05 -8.79 -11.24
N GLU A 220 2.03 -8.95 -12.13
CA GLU A 220 2.80 -10.18 -12.25
C GLU A 220 3.72 -10.44 -11.05
N THR A 221 4.13 -9.39 -10.34
CA THR A 221 5.09 -9.47 -9.23
C THR A 221 4.58 -8.83 -7.94
N ASP A 222 3.35 -8.32 -7.93
CA ASP A 222 2.74 -7.55 -6.84
C ASP A 222 3.64 -6.39 -6.39
N GLN A 223 4.24 -5.67 -7.33
CA GLN A 223 5.17 -4.57 -7.04
C GLN A 223 4.57 -3.21 -7.35
N MET A 224 4.79 -2.27 -6.44
CA MET A 224 4.42 -0.86 -6.59
C MET A 224 5.66 -0.02 -6.90
N PHE A 225 5.55 0.89 -7.87
CA PHE A 225 6.63 1.77 -8.30
C PHE A 225 6.19 3.22 -8.30
N LEU A 226 7.05 4.12 -7.84
CA LEU A 226 6.75 5.56 -7.83
C LEU A 226 6.96 6.15 -9.23
N ILE A 227 5.89 6.69 -9.83
CA ILE A 227 5.93 7.38 -11.13
C ILE A 227 6.27 8.86 -10.93
N ALA A 228 5.53 9.52 -10.04
CA ALA A 228 5.65 10.95 -9.78
C ALA A 228 5.07 11.31 -8.41
N SER A 229 5.46 12.47 -7.88
CA SER A 229 4.80 13.09 -6.72
C SER A 229 4.53 14.56 -7.00
N PHE A 230 3.40 15.07 -6.52
CA PHE A 230 3.09 16.50 -6.61
C PHE A 230 2.45 17.02 -5.34
N ASP A 231 2.98 18.15 -4.88
CA ASP A 231 2.60 18.82 -3.64
C ASP A 231 2.58 17.90 -2.38
N PRO A 232 3.51 16.93 -2.20
CA PRO A 232 3.35 15.92 -1.17
C PRO A 232 3.34 16.50 0.25
N THR A 233 2.49 15.91 1.10
CA THR A 233 2.41 16.21 2.53
C THR A 233 3.70 15.84 3.26
N THR A 234 3.83 16.21 4.54
CA THR A 234 5.02 15.82 5.32
C THR A 234 5.12 14.30 5.48
N LEU A 235 3.97 13.62 5.58
CA LEU A 235 3.91 12.17 5.71
C LEU A 235 4.25 11.47 4.39
N GLU A 236 3.76 11.98 3.27
CA GLU A 236 4.08 11.44 1.93
C GLU A 236 5.53 11.66 1.54
N LYS A 237 6.11 12.83 1.87
CA LYS A 237 7.55 13.06 1.70
C LYS A 237 8.36 12.04 2.49
N TYR A 238 7.94 11.73 3.71
CA TYR A 238 8.59 10.70 4.50
C TYR A 238 8.47 9.32 3.85
N VAL A 239 7.29 8.97 3.32
CA VAL A 239 7.10 7.72 2.58
C VAL A 239 8.03 7.67 1.36
N GLN A 240 8.04 8.72 0.54
CA GLN A 240 8.93 8.83 -0.61
C GLN A 240 10.41 8.70 -0.20
N ASP A 241 10.83 9.34 0.88
CA ASP A 241 12.24 9.35 1.31
C ASP A 241 12.69 8.04 1.96
N GLN A 242 11.79 7.25 2.55
CA GLN A 242 12.14 6.05 3.34
C GLN A 242 11.76 4.73 2.66
N PHE A 243 10.74 4.73 1.82
CA PHE A 243 10.17 3.52 1.23
C PHE A 243 10.39 3.43 -0.27
N ALA A 244 10.88 4.50 -0.92
CA ALA A 244 11.35 4.43 -2.30
C ALA A 244 12.79 3.87 -2.34
N LEU A 245 12.97 2.71 -2.95
CA LEU A 245 14.25 1.99 -3.09
C LEU A 245 14.79 2.00 -4.51
#